data_AF-A0A4P8QFB3-F1
#
_entry.id   AF-A0A4P8QFB3-F1
#
_cell.length_a   1.000
_cell.length_b   1.000
_cell.length_c   1.000
_cell.angle_alpha   90.00
_cell.angle_beta   90.00
_cell.angle_gamma   90.00
#
_symmetry.space_group_name_H-M   'P 1'
#
loop_
_entity.id
_entity.type
_entity.pdbx_description
1 polymer ?
#
loop_
_entity_poly.entity_id
_entity_poly.type
_entity_poly.pdbx_seq_one_letter_code
_entity_poly.pdbx_strand_id
1 'polypeptide(L)'
;MRAADVAQGMNMALRSYEHFESGAGRINIERIHRFAEVTDSDPHGILAALALGSPAFALRCADNKLATILAVALQEFDEEAGDAIGDLDARTIINAFTKSLKDLADQSVRRDAEAEAWLEQRRGRLIAPAREDGTGDGA
;
A
#
# COMPACT_ATOMS: atom_id res chain seq x y z
N MET A 1 2.01 -15.77 3.98
CA MET A 1 3.04 -16.15 4.98
C MET A 1 2.33 -16.74 6.20
N ARG A 2 2.87 -17.75 6.89
CA ARG A 2 2.25 -18.25 8.13
C ARG A 2 2.72 -17.40 9.31
N ALA A 3 1.92 -17.30 10.37
CA ALA A 3 2.27 -16.55 11.59
C ALA A 3 3.63 -16.97 12.18
N ALA A 4 3.96 -18.26 12.14
CA ALA A 4 5.25 -18.77 12.59
C ALA A 4 6.44 -18.24 11.78
N ASP A 5 6.28 -18.08 10.47
CA ASP A 5 7.33 -17.55 9.59
C ASP A 5 7.57 -16.06 9.89
N VAL A 6 6.49 -15.29 10.11
CA VAL A 6 6.58 -13.87 10.48
C VAL A 6 7.24 -13.72 11.86
N ALA A 7 6.80 -14.51 12.84
CA ALA A 7 7.37 -14.52 14.19
C ALA A 7 8.87 -14.81 14.18
N GLN A 8 9.29 -15.79 13.37
CA GLN A 8 10.70 -16.11 13.16
C GLN A 8 11.45 -14.92 12.53
N GLY A 9 10.92 -14.34 11.46
CA GLY A 9 11.51 -13.16 10.80
C GLY A 9 11.66 -11.96 11.74
N MET A 10 10.71 -11.78 12.66
CA MET A 10 10.76 -10.71 13.67
C MET A 10 11.68 -11.01 14.87
N ASN A 11 12.28 -12.21 14.91
CA ASN A 11 13.02 -12.74 16.06
C ASN A 11 12.17 -12.75 17.34
N MET A 12 10.97 -13.31 17.26
CA MET A 12 9.99 -13.38 18.35
C MET A 12 9.47 -14.81 18.55
N ALA A 13 9.16 -15.17 19.80
CA ALA A 13 8.41 -16.39 20.08
C ALA A 13 6.98 -16.26 19.50
N LEU A 14 6.43 -17.36 18.96
CA LEU A 14 5.11 -17.35 18.31
C LEU A 14 4.00 -16.73 19.19
N ARG A 15 3.92 -17.11 20.46
CA ARG A 15 2.93 -16.56 21.39
C ARG A 15 3.08 -15.04 21.60
N SER A 16 4.31 -14.53 21.56
CA SER A 16 4.58 -13.09 21.65
C SER A 16 4.21 -12.36 20.37
N TYR A 17 4.40 -13.00 19.20
CA TYR A 17 3.94 -12.50 17.92
C TYR A 17 2.41 -12.44 17.85
N GLU A 18 1.71 -13.51 18.24
CA GLU A 18 0.24 -13.55 18.26
C GLU A 18 -0.35 -12.46 19.16
N HIS A 19 0.27 -12.22 20.33
CA HIS A 19 -0.12 -11.11 21.20
C HIS A 19 0.10 -9.74 20.55
N PHE A 20 1.19 -9.56 19.80
CA PHE A 20 1.44 -8.36 19.01
C PHE A 20 0.40 -8.18 17.89
N GLU A 21 0.13 -9.23 17.11
CA GLU A 21 -0.80 -9.22 15.98
C GLU A 21 -2.25 -8.99 16.43
N SER A 22 -2.63 -9.50 17.61
CA SER A 22 -3.95 -9.25 18.20
C SER A 22 -4.22 -7.79 18.56
N GLY A 23 -3.18 -6.95 18.63
CA GLY A 23 -3.28 -5.56 19.06
C GLY A 23 -3.66 -5.37 20.54
N ALA A 24 -3.68 -6.44 21.34
CA ALA A 24 -4.08 -6.39 22.76
C ALA A 24 -3.05 -5.70 23.66
N GLY A 25 -1.81 -5.53 23.20
CA GLY A 25 -0.72 -4.88 23.92
C GLY A 25 -0.57 -3.39 23.61
N ARG A 26 0.37 -2.74 24.29
CA ARG A 26 0.79 -1.36 23.94
C ARG A 26 1.43 -1.35 22.55
N ILE A 27 1.21 -0.26 21.82
CA ILE A 27 1.89 0.00 20.54
C ILE A 27 3.39 0.01 20.77
N ASN A 28 4.11 -0.76 19.94
CA ASN A 28 5.56 -0.79 19.92
C ASN A 28 6.01 -0.47 18.48
N ILE A 29 6.57 0.71 18.28
CA ILE A 29 6.97 1.23 16.97
C ILE A 29 8.04 0.34 16.33
N GLU A 30 9.04 -0.09 17.12
CA GLU A 30 10.10 -0.97 16.63
C GLU A 30 9.56 -2.30 16.09
N ARG A 31 8.55 -2.88 16.77
CA ARG A 31 7.88 -4.10 16.29
C ARG A 31 7.07 -3.86 15.03
N ILE A 32 6.46 -2.68 14.86
CA ILE A 32 5.76 -2.33 13.62
C ILE A 32 6.74 -2.26 12.45
N HIS A 33 7.90 -1.62 12.63
CA HIS A 33 8.94 -1.59 11.59
C HIS A 33 9.47 -2.98 11.25
N ARG A 34 9.81 -3.81 12.26
CA ARG A 34 10.24 -5.20 12.02
C ARG A 34 9.17 -6.05 11.34
N PHE A 35 7.91 -5.88 11.72
CA PHE A 35 6.80 -6.55 11.04
C PHE A 35 6.75 -6.15 9.57
N ALA A 36 6.78 -4.85 9.29
CA ALA A 36 6.71 -4.34 7.93
C ALA A 36 7.92 -4.75 7.06
N GLU A 37 9.11 -4.85 7.65
CA GLU A 37 10.30 -5.38 6.98
C GLU A 37 10.11 -6.86 6.57
N VAL A 38 9.57 -7.68 7.47
CA VAL A 38 9.34 -9.11 7.21
C VAL A 38 8.21 -9.36 6.21
N THR A 39 7.14 -8.57 6.29
CA THR A 39 5.94 -8.75 5.44
C THR A 39 5.94 -7.91 4.19
N ASP A 40 7.01 -7.15 3.93
CA ASP A 40 7.08 -6.12 2.91
C ASP A 40 5.81 -5.24 2.92
N SER A 41 5.49 -4.68 4.08
CA SER A 41 4.37 -3.75 4.26
C SER A 41 4.87 -2.31 4.43
N ASP A 42 3.97 -1.33 4.49
CA ASP A 42 4.31 0.06 4.76
C ASP A 42 4.23 0.34 6.28
N PRO A 43 5.35 0.52 7.01
CA PRO A 43 5.32 0.74 8.46
C PRO A 43 4.66 2.08 8.80
N HIS A 44 4.89 3.12 8.01
CA HIS A 44 4.26 4.43 8.20
C HIS A 44 2.77 4.37 7.85
N GLY A 45 2.36 3.47 6.94
CA GLY A 45 0.96 3.20 6.62
C GLY A 45 0.20 2.59 7.80
N ILE A 46 0.83 1.64 8.50
CA ILE A 46 0.31 1.05 9.74
C ILE A 46 0.17 2.11 10.84
N LEU A 47 1.17 2.97 11.02
CA LEU A 47 1.14 4.05 12.01
C LEU A 47 0.09 5.12 11.67
N ALA A 48 0.05 5.57 10.42
CA ALA A 48 -0.91 6.57 9.95
C ALA A 48 -2.36 6.08 10.05
N ALA A 49 -2.60 4.78 9.83
CA ALA A 49 -3.92 4.19 9.99
C ALA A 49 -4.50 4.37 11.40
N LEU A 50 -3.64 4.44 12.44
CA LEU A 50 -4.06 4.73 13.81
C LEU A 50 -4.58 6.16 13.96
N ALA A 51 -3.85 7.15 13.42
CA ALA A 51 -4.24 8.55 13.45
C ALA A 51 -5.48 8.82 12.59
N LEU A 52 -5.60 8.13 11.45
CA LEU A 52 -6.73 8.25 10.52
C LEU A 52 -7.97 7.47 10.97
N GLY A 53 -7.87 6.62 11.99
CA GLY A 53 -8.96 5.71 12.38
C GLY A 53 -9.38 4.75 11.25
N SER A 54 -8.44 4.38 10.37
CA SER A 54 -8.73 3.61 9.16
C SER A 54 -7.75 2.45 8.99
N PRO A 55 -8.04 1.26 9.54
CA PRO A 55 -7.21 0.07 9.32
C PRO A 55 -7.03 -0.28 7.84
N ALA A 56 -8.06 -0.01 7.03
CA ALA A 56 -8.02 -0.21 5.58
C ALA A 56 -6.96 0.66 4.88
N PHE A 57 -6.56 1.79 5.46
CA PHE A 57 -5.49 2.62 4.91
C PHE A 57 -4.14 1.90 4.93
N ALA A 58 -3.82 1.18 6.00
CA ALA A 58 -2.59 0.40 6.11
C ALA A 58 -2.51 -0.66 4.99
N LEU A 59 -3.63 -1.33 4.72
CA LEU A 59 -3.70 -2.34 3.65
C LEU A 59 -3.52 -1.69 2.26
N ARG A 60 -4.16 -0.55 2.00
CA ARG A 60 -3.99 0.17 0.72
C ARG A 60 -2.57 0.68 0.49
N CYS A 61 -1.82 0.97 1.56
CA CYS A 61 -0.45 1.43 1.48
C CYS A 61 0.58 0.29 1.42
N ALA A 62 0.19 -0.94 1.77
CA ALA A 62 1.12 -2.04 1.99
C ALA A 62 2.08 -2.28 0.81
N ASP A 63 1.53 -2.23 -0.41
CA ASP A 63 2.31 -2.49 -1.63
C ASP A 63 2.95 -1.23 -2.21
N ASN A 64 2.22 -0.11 -2.23
CA ASN A 64 2.68 1.13 -2.88
C ASN A 64 3.58 2.01 -2.00
N LYS A 65 3.67 1.71 -0.69
CA LYS A 65 4.48 2.42 0.30
C LYS A 65 4.16 3.91 0.43
N LEU A 66 2.93 4.32 0.10
CA LEU A 66 2.51 5.73 0.02
C LEU A 66 2.87 6.50 1.29
N ALA A 67 2.59 5.97 2.47
CA ALA A 67 2.80 6.70 3.72
C ALA A 67 4.30 6.79 4.06
N THR A 68 5.10 5.77 3.72
CA THR A 68 6.56 5.86 3.85
C THR A 68 7.13 6.91 2.89
N ILE A 69 6.66 6.96 1.65
CA ILE A 69 7.08 7.98 0.67
C ILE A 69 6.73 9.39 1.17
N LEU A 70 5.52 9.58 1.72
CA LEU A 70 5.12 10.86 2.32
C LEU A 70 5.98 11.24 3.53
N ALA A 71 6.34 10.27 4.38
CA ALA A 71 7.22 10.51 5.52
C ALA A 71 8.62 10.95 5.07
N VAL A 72 9.18 10.33 4.02
CA VAL A 72 10.46 10.73 3.42
C VAL A 72 10.38 12.14 2.84
N ALA A 73 9.33 12.44 2.06
CA ALA A 73 9.14 13.79 1.50
C ALA A 73 8.98 14.86 2.60
N LEU A 74 8.32 14.53 3.71
CA LEU A 74 8.19 15.43 4.85
C LEU A 74 9.52 15.62 5.58
N GLN A 75 10.35 14.57 5.69
CA GLN A 75 11.69 14.67 6.24
C GLN A 75 12.58 15.58 5.38
N GLU A 76 12.61 15.37 4.06
CA GLU A 76 13.39 16.22 3.15
C GLU A 76 12.97 17.70 3.26
N PHE A 77 11.66 17.94 3.38
CA PHE A 77 11.12 19.28 3.60
C PHE A 77 11.55 19.88 4.94
N ASP A 78 11.54 19.10 6.03
CA ASP A 78 12.02 19.52 7.35
C ASP A 78 13.51 19.89 7.34
N GLU A 79 14.32 19.05 6.69
CA GLU A 79 15.76 19.28 6.55
C GLU A 79 16.08 20.53 5.71
N GLU A 80 15.29 20.81 4.66
CA GLU A 80 15.48 21.98 3.79
C GLU A 80 14.98 23.28 4.42
N ALA A 81 13.77 23.26 5.01
CA ALA A 81 13.12 24.46 5.52
C ALA A 81 13.58 24.81 6.95
N GLY A 82 13.88 23.81 7.79
CA GLY A 82 14.26 23.98 9.18
C GLY A 82 13.29 24.86 9.96
N ASP A 83 13.81 25.81 10.74
CA ASP A 83 13.00 26.71 11.58
C ASP A 83 11.97 27.53 10.79
N ALA A 84 12.20 27.77 9.48
CA ALA A 84 11.27 28.53 8.64
C ALA A 84 9.91 27.83 8.44
N ILE A 85 9.79 26.54 8.79
CA ILE A 85 8.49 25.86 8.84
C ILE A 85 7.50 26.60 9.76
N GLY A 86 7.99 27.19 10.84
CA GLY A 86 7.17 27.95 11.79
C GLY A 86 6.48 29.18 11.18
N ASP A 87 7.02 29.72 10.08
CA ASP A 87 6.51 30.91 9.41
C ASP A 87 5.44 30.58 8.35
N LEU A 88 5.19 29.31 8.07
CA LEU A 88 4.26 28.89 7.02
C LEU A 88 2.80 29.11 7.43
N ASP A 89 2.06 29.80 6.57
CA ASP A 89 0.62 29.96 6.74
C ASP A 89 -0.11 28.63 6.52
N ALA A 90 -1.01 28.29 7.45
CA ALA A 90 -1.75 27.03 7.42
C ALA A 90 -2.58 26.84 6.14
N ARG A 91 -3.11 27.92 5.54
CA ARG A 91 -3.88 27.82 4.29
C ARG A 91 -2.99 27.42 3.11
N THR A 92 -1.75 27.91 3.09
CA THR A 92 -0.77 27.52 2.07
C THR A 92 -0.47 26.03 2.15
N ILE A 93 -0.22 25.51 3.36
CA ILE A 93 0.03 24.09 3.59
C ILE A 93 -1.17 23.25 3.15
N ILE A 94 -2.38 23.60 3.61
CA ILE A 94 -3.61 22.89 3.24
C ILE A 94 -3.79 22.84 1.73
N ASN A 95 -3.65 23.97 1.05
CA ASN A 95 -3.85 24.05 -0.40
C ASN A 95 -2.81 23.22 -1.17
N ALA A 96 -1.55 23.24 -0.75
CA ALA A 96 -0.49 22.46 -1.37
C ALA A 96 -0.77 20.95 -1.24
N PHE A 97 -1.00 20.46 -0.01
CA PHE A 97 -1.24 19.05 0.23
C PHE A 97 -2.54 18.54 -0.40
N THR A 98 -3.64 19.29 -0.27
CA THR A 98 -4.94 18.87 -0.86
C THR A 98 -4.88 18.81 -2.38
N LYS A 99 -4.20 19.74 -3.02
CA LYS A 99 -3.96 19.69 -4.48
C LYS A 99 -3.14 18.47 -4.86
N SER A 100 -1.97 18.27 -4.23
CA SER A 100 -1.09 17.13 -4.56
C SER A 100 -1.78 15.79 -4.35
N LEU A 101 -2.52 15.61 -3.25
CA LEU A 101 -3.25 14.36 -2.99
C LEU A 101 -4.40 14.14 -3.96
N LYS A 102 -5.09 15.21 -4.37
CA LYS A 102 -6.14 15.13 -5.40
C LYS A 102 -5.56 14.71 -6.75
N ASP A 103 -4.45 15.31 -7.15
CA ASP A 103 -3.78 14.98 -8.42
C ASP A 103 -3.32 13.51 -8.43
N LEU A 104 -2.88 12.96 -7.30
CA LEU A 104 -2.55 11.53 -7.16
C LEU A 104 -3.79 10.63 -7.28
N ALA A 105 -4.90 11.01 -6.67
CA ALA A 105 -6.15 10.26 -6.74
C ALA A 105 -6.69 10.20 -8.17
N ASP A 106 -6.69 11.34 -8.86
CA ASP A 106 -7.15 11.45 -10.25
C ASP A 106 -6.28 10.61 -11.20
N GLN A 107 -4.96 10.55 -10.97
CA GLN A 107 -4.06 9.67 -11.72
C GLN A 107 -4.35 8.18 -11.50
N SER A 108 -4.65 7.76 -10.28
CA SER A 108 -5.00 6.36 -9.98
C SER A 108 -6.25 5.93 -10.75
N VAL A 109 -7.32 6.72 -10.67
CA VAL A 109 -8.59 6.44 -11.36
C VAL A 109 -8.38 6.34 -12.87
N ARG A 110 -7.57 7.26 -13.43
CA ARG A 110 -7.27 7.26 -14.86
C ARG A 110 -6.47 6.02 -15.29
N ARG A 111 -5.47 5.61 -14.51
CA ARG A 111 -4.68 4.39 -14.81
C ARG A 111 -5.53 3.14 -14.82
N ASP A 112 -6.43 3.01 -13.85
CA ASP A 112 -7.35 1.86 -13.78
C ASP A 112 -8.29 1.82 -14.99
N ALA A 113 -8.84 2.97 -15.38
CA ALA A 113 -9.68 3.08 -16.58
C ALA A 113 -8.91 2.74 -17.88
N GLU A 114 -7.66 3.21 -18.01
CA GLU A 114 -6.80 2.89 -19.15
C GLU A 114 -6.44 1.40 -19.20
N ALA A 115 -6.18 0.76 -18.05
CA ALA A 115 -5.89 -0.67 -17.95
C ALA A 115 -7.10 -1.54 -18.32
N GLU A 116 -8.30 -1.22 -17.83
CA GLU A 116 -9.53 -1.93 -18.18
C GLU A 116 -9.85 -1.80 -19.67
N ALA A 117 -9.73 -0.61 -20.24
CA ALA A 117 -9.92 -0.40 -21.69
C ALA A 117 -8.93 -1.22 -22.52
N TRP A 118 -7.67 -1.30 -22.08
CA TRP A 118 -6.62 -2.11 -22.72
C TRP A 118 -6.92 -3.61 -22.65
N LEU A 119 -7.45 -4.09 -21.51
CA LEU A 119 -7.82 -5.49 -21.29
C LEU A 119 -9.01 -5.88 -22.16
N GLU A 120 -10.06 -5.06 -22.19
CA GLU A 120 -11.26 -5.33 -22.98
C GLU A 120 -10.92 -5.45 -24.48
N GLN A 121 -10.09 -4.53 -24.98
CA GLN A 121 -9.63 -4.56 -26.37
C GLN A 121 -8.88 -5.86 -26.73
N ARG A 122 -8.14 -6.45 -25.78
CA ARG A 122 -7.36 -7.69 -26.01
C ARG A 122 -8.15 -8.97 -25.72
N ARG A 123 -9.08 -8.95 -24.76
CA ARG A 123 -10.00 -10.07 -24.50
C ARG A 123 -10.83 -10.40 -25.74
N GLY A 124 -11.30 -9.39 -26.48
CA GLY A 124 -12.00 -9.59 -27.75
C GLY A 124 -11.16 -10.29 -28.84
N ARG A 125 -9.82 -10.37 -28.68
CA ARG A 125 -8.92 -11.08 -29.61
C ARG A 125 -8.59 -12.51 -29.16
N LEU A 126 -8.90 -12.86 -27.91
CA LEU A 126 -8.75 -14.21 -27.37
C LEU A 126 -10.05 -14.98 -27.59
N ILE A 127 -10.34 -15.35 -28.84
CA ILE A 127 -11.38 -16.34 -29.15
C ILE A 127 -10.80 -17.73 -28.87
N ALA A 128 -11.52 -18.54 -28.07
CA ALA A 128 -11.14 -19.90 -27.70
C ALA A 128 -10.87 -20.77 -28.95
N PRO A 129 -9.90 -21.71 -28.90
CA PRO A 129 -9.66 -22.61 -30.03
C PRO A 129 -10.95 -23.36 -30.37
N ALA A 130 -11.37 -23.31 -31.63
CA ALA A 130 -12.48 -24.10 -32.14
C ALA A 130 -12.19 -25.57 -31.82
N ARG A 131 -13.16 -26.26 -31.20
CA ARG A 131 -13.10 -27.73 -31.10
C ARG A 131 -13.08 -28.22 -32.54
N GLU A 132 -11.98 -28.84 -32.96
CA GLU A 132 -11.95 -29.61 -34.19
C GLU A 132 -12.92 -30.78 -33.97
N ASP A 133 -14.15 -30.63 -34.45
CA ASP A 133 -15.08 -31.73 -34.59
C ASP A 133 -14.47 -32.69 -35.60
N GLY A 134 -13.92 -33.78 -35.09
CA GLY A 134 -13.36 -34.86 -35.89
C GLY A 134 -14.44 -35.44 -36.81
N THR A 135 -14.41 -35.05 -38.08
CA THR A 135 -15.04 -35.80 -39.16
C THR A 135 -14.28 -37.10 -39.33
N GLY A 136 -14.73 -38.13 -38.61
CA GLY A 136 -14.43 -39.51 -38.96
C GLY A 136 -15.18 -39.87 -40.24
N ASP A 137 -14.49 -39.75 -41.36
CA ASP A 137 -14.81 -40.50 -42.58
C ASP A 137 -13.91 -41.73 -42.61
N GLY A 138 -14.52 -42.92 -42.69
CA GLY A 138 -13.77 -44.17 -42.70
C GLY A 138 -14.63 -45.41 -42.40
N ALA A 139 -15.40 -45.84 -43.41
CA ALA A 139 -15.66 -47.22 -43.86
C ALA A 139 -17.13 -47.46 -44.25
#